data_AF-A0A7L4ZRP9-F1
#
_entry.id   AF-A0A7L4ZRP9-F1
#
_cell.length_a   1.000
_cell.length_b   1.000
_cell.length_c   1.000
_cell.angle_alpha   90.00
_cell.angle_beta   90.00
_cell.angle_gamma   90.00
#
_symmetry.space_group_name_H-M   'P 1'
#
loop_
_entity.id
_entity.type
_entity.pdbx_description
1 polymer ?
#
loop_
_entity_poly.entity_id
_entity_poly.type
_entity_poly.pdbx_seq_one_letter_code
_entity_poly.pdbx_strand_id
1 'polypeptide(L)'
;MESNTVDWINAVCSIVSLLVAMGALYFVYKQISQINKQLNSMNETFRNSTLMTVLELENELIRRKVSWDEASFQLREYPITLKKTKEKLNKATIEILSDKFSTSFENYLNSLDRFCYCVLHNYISDRDWKTEYRDVVFDIVNNNPEEFNVNSRFRNTIKIFQKWKDE
;
A
#
# COMPACT_ATOMS: atom_id res chain seq x y z
N MET A 1 53.56 35.23 -45.35
CA MET A 1 52.51 34.61 -46.20
C MET A 1 51.88 33.42 -45.47
N GLU A 2 51.69 33.51 -44.15
CA GLU A 2 51.29 32.39 -43.29
C GLU A 2 49.90 32.58 -42.62
N SER A 3 49.34 33.79 -42.58
CA SER A 3 48.03 33.99 -41.92
C SER A 3 46.87 33.39 -42.72
N ASN A 4 46.87 33.51 -44.05
CA ASN A 4 45.79 32.98 -44.89
C ASN A 4 45.62 31.44 -44.81
N THR A 5 46.69 30.69 -44.58
CA THR A 5 46.65 29.23 -44.43
C THR A 5 46.09 28.81 -43.07
N VAL A 6 46.49 29.52 -42.01
CA VAL A 6 45.99 29.29 -40.65
C VAL A 6 44.50 29.65 -40.55
N ASP A 7 44.06 30.73 -41.20
CA ASP A 7 42.67 31.17 -41.23
C ASP A 7 41.75 30.17 -41.96
N TRP A 8 42.21 29.58 -43.07
CA TRP A 8 41.48 28.54 -43.80
C TRP A 8 41.35 27.22 -43.01
N ILE A 9 42.41 26.82 -42.30
CA ILE A 9 42.39 25.63 -41.43
C ILE A 9 41.41 25.84 -40.26
N ASN A 10 41.44 27.02 -39.64
CA ASN A 10 40.51 27.37 -38.56
C ASN A 10 39.05 27.42 -39.04
N ALA A 11 38.79 27.91 -40.25
CA ALA A 11 37.46 27.92 -40.85
C ALA A 11 36.93 26.49 -41.07
N VAL A 12 37.76 25.59 -41.58
CA VAL A 12 37.40 24.17 -41.81
C VAL A 12 37.16 23.44 -40.49
N CYS A 13 38.04 23.63 -39.50
CA CYS A 13 37.85 23.06 -38.15
C CYS A 13 36.54 23.53 -37.51
N SER A 14 36.20 24.81 -37.64
CA SER A 14 34.95 25.38 -37.09
C SER A 14 33.70 24.78 -37.74
N ILE A 15 33.72 24.54 -39.06
CA ILE A 15 32.62 23.88 -39.78
C ILE A 15 32.45 22.43 -39.32
N VAL A 16 33.54 21.69 -39.14
CA VAL A 16 33.50 20.31 -38.64
C VAL A 16 32.95 20.27 -37.21
N SER A 17 33.40 21.16 -36.33
CA SER A 17 32.85 21.28 -34.96
C SER A 17 31.36 21.61 -34.95
N LEU A 18 30.90 22.47 -35.86
CA LEU A 18 29.48 22.80 -36.01
C LEU A 18 28.64 21.58 -36.44
N LEU A 19 29.13 20.78 -37.38
CA LEU A 19 28.47 19.55 -37.83
C LEU A 19 28.37 18.51 -36.71
N VAL A 20 29.45 18.33 -35.93
CA VAL A 20 29.44 17.45 -34.76
C VAL A 20 28.46 17.94 -33.69
N ALA A 21 28.41 19.25 -33.42
CA ALA A 21 27.47 19.84 -32.48
C ALA A 21 26.01 19.68 -32.92
N MET A 22 25.70 19.85 -34.22
CA MET A 22 24.36 19.58 -34.76
C MET A 22 23.98 18.10 -34.65
N GLY A 23 24.92 17.20 -34.92
CA GLY A 23 24.73 15.76 -34.70
C GLY A 23 24.39 15.45 -33.25
N ALA A 24 25.15 16.00 -32.30
CA ALA A 24 24.93 15.83 -30.87
C ALA A 24 23.54 16.36 -30.44
N LEU A 25 23.12 17.53 -30.92
CA LEU A 25 21.79 18.07 -30.64
C LEU A 25 20.66 17.17 -31.15
N TYR A 26 20.82 16.57 -32.34
CA TYR A 26 19.85 15.62 -32.88
C TYR A 26 19.76 14.34 -32.03
N PHE A 27 20.90 13.81 -31.56
CA PHE A 27 20.93 12.67 -30.65
C PHE A 27 20.26 12.98 -29.32
N VAL A 28 20.54 14.14 -28.71
CA VAL A 28 19.89 14.60 -27.47
C VAL A 28 18.39 14.75 -27.65
N TYR A 29 17.93 15.33 -28.77
CA TYR A 29 16.50 15.45 -29.07
C TYR A 29 15.81 14.07 -29.15
N LYS A 30 16.44 13.10 -29.83
CA LYS A 30 15.95 11.72 -29.87
C LYS A 30 15.93 11.07 -28.49
N GLN A 31 16.96 11.29 -27.67
CA GLN A 31 17.04 10.75 -26.32
C GLN A 31 15.93 11.30 -25.43
N ILE A 32 15.64 12.60 -25.49
CA ILE A 32 14.53 13.22 -24.75
C ILE A 32 13.18 12.65 -25.19
N SER A 33 12.97 12.46 -26.50
CA SER A 33 11.75 11.83 -27.00
C SER A 33 11.57 10.40 -26.49
N GLN A 34 12.66 9.63 -26.43
CA GLN A 34 12.65 8.26 -25.89
C GLN A 34 12.37 8.25 -24.38
N ILE A 35 12.97 9.17 -23.62
CA ILE A 35 12.71 9.33 -22.18
C ILE A 35 11.23 9.64 -21.94
N ASN A 36 10.62 10.52 -22.74
CA ASN A 36 9.20 10.83 -22.62
C ASN A 36 8.30 9.59 -22.86
N LYS A 37 8.66 8.74 -23.83
CA LYS A 37 7.95 7.47 -24.06
C LYS A 37 8.13 6.50 -22.88
N GLN A 38 9.34 6.41 -22.34
CA GLN A 38 9.64 5.57 -21.18
C GLN A 38 8.90 6.05 -19.92
N LEU A 39 8.83 7.37 -19.70
CA LEU A 39 8.06 7.95 -18.60
C LEU A 39 6.57 7.61 -18.70
N ASN A 40 5.99 7.69 -19.89
CA ASN A 40 4.60 7.31 -20.10
C ASN A 40 4.35 5.82 -19.83
N SER A 41 5.21 4.92 -20.35
CA SER A 41 5.05 3.49 -20.08
C SER A 41 5.34 3.12 -18.62
N MET A 42 6.28 3.81 -17.98
CA MET A 42 6.56 3.66 -16.55
C MET A 42 5.38 4.14 -15.70
N ASN A 43 4.71 5.24 -16.07
CA ASN A 43 3.53 5.71 -15.36
C ASN A 43 2.37 4.70 -15.44
N GLU A 44 2.13 4.13 -16.62
CA GLU A 44 1.14 3.05 -16.78
C GLU A 44 1.51 1.81 -15.95
N THR A 45 2.79 1.42 -15.97
CA THR A 45 3.31 0.30 -15.19
C THR A 45 3.17 0.57 -13.69
N PHE A 46 3.48 1.78 -13.23
CA PHE A 46 3.35 2.20 -11.84
C PHE A 46 1.90 2.18 -11.38
N ARG A 47 0.97 2.70 -12.20
CA ARG A 47 -0.46 2.66 -11.91
C ARG A 47 -0.96 1.22 -11.79
N ASN A 48 -0.59 0.35 -12.73
CA ASN A 48 -0.98 -1.05 -12.72
C ASN A 48 -0.38 -1.81 -11.51
N SER A 49 0.88 -1.56 -11.19
CA SER A 49 1.54 -2.14 -10.02
C SER A 49 0.88 -1.68 -8.72
N THR A 50 0.56 -0.39 -8.61
CA THR A 50 -0.11 0.18 -7.43
C THR A 50 -1.50 -0.43 -7.25
N LEU A 51 -2.28 -0.57 -8.33
CA LEU A 51 -3.57 -1.25 -8.31
C LEU A 51 -3.44 -2.71 -7.86
N MET A 52 -2.44 -3.44 -8.34
CA MET A 52 -2.21 -4.82 -7.92
C MET A 52 -1.89 -4.91 -6.42
N THR A 53 -0.95 -4.08 -5.94
CA THR A 53 -0.58 -4.05 -4.51
C THR A 53 -1.78 -3.69 -3.63
N VAL A 54 -2.60 -2.73 -4.08
CA VAL A 54 -3.87 -2.36 -3.42
C VAL A 54 -4.82 -3.55 -3.31
N LEU A 55 -5.08 -4.23 -4.43
CA LEU A 55 -6.00 -5.36 -4.47
C LEU A 55 -5.49 -6.52 -3.62
N GLU A 56 -4.17 -6.74 -3.57
CA GLU A 56 -3.55 -7.72 -2.68
C GLU A 56 -3.74 -7.37 -1.21
N LEU A 57 -3.53 -6.12 -0.82
CA LEU A 57 -3.76 -5.64 0.55
C LEU A 57 -5.23 -5.78 0.96
N GLU A 58 -6.15 -5.38 0.10
CA GLU A 58 -7.58 -5.51 0.34
C GLU A 58 -8.00 -6.98 0.46
N ASN A 59 -7.53 -7.84 -0.45
CA ASN A 59 -7.76 -9.27 -0.37
C ASN A 59 -7.17 -9.88 0.92
N GLU A 60 -5.99 -9.44 1.36
CA GLU A 60 -5.42 -9.89 2.62
C GLU A 60 -6.32 -9.49 3.80
N LEU A 61 -6.74 -8.22 3.85
CA LEU A 61 -7.60 -7.68 4.90
C LEU A 61 -8.94 -8.43 4.96
N ILE A 62 -9.59 -8.64 3.81
CA ILE A 62 -10.84 -9.41 3.71
C ILE A 62 -10.62 -10.86 4.17
N ARG A 63 -9.54 -11.53 3.73
CA ARG A 63 -9.24 -12.90 4.16
C ARG A 63 -9.05 -13.01 5.67
N ARG A 64 -8.35 -12.05 6.29
CA ARG A 64 -8.19 -12.04 7.75
C ARG A 64 -9.52 -11.77 8.44
N LYS A 65 -10.35 -10.87 7.90
CA LYS A 65 -11.69 -10.59 8.46
C LYS A 65 -12.59 -11.82 8.42
N VAL A 66 -12.63 -12.53 7.29
CA VAL A 66 -13.38 -13.80 7.16
C VAL A 66 -12.88 -14.83 8.16
N SER A 67 -11.56 -14.95 8.35
CA SER A 67 -11.00 -15.89 9.34
C SER A 67 -11.37 -15.54 10.78
N TRP A 68 -11.39 -14.25 11.12
CA TRP A 68 -11.84 -13.78 12.43
C TRP A 68 -13.33 -14.00 12.64
N ASP A 69 -14.16 -13.72 11.63
CA ASP A 69 -15.60 -13.93 11.70
C ASP A 69 -15.95 -15.41 11.85
N GLU A 70 -15.25 -16.30 11.14
CA GLU A 70 -15.40 -17.74 11.29
C GLU A 70 -15.05 -18.19 12.71
N ALA A 71 -13.93 -17.71 13.28
CA ALA A 71 -13.56 -18.02 14.65
C ALA A 71 -14.59 -17.50 15.67
N SER A 72 -15.11 -16.27 15.45
CA SER A 72 -16.18 -15.67 16.25
C SER A 72 -17.49 -16.45 16.16
N PHE A 73 -17.84 -16.96 14.99
CA PHE A 73 -19.01 -17.79 14.78
C PHE A 73 -18.86 -19.12 15.52
N GLN A 74 -17.74 -19.82 15.34
CA GLN A 74 -17.47 -21.10 16.01
C GLN A 74 -17.52 -20.98 17.55
N LEU A 75 -16.94 -19.92 18.10
CA LEU A 75 -16.96 -19.67 19.55
C LEU A 75 -18.39 -19.45 20.08
N ARG A 76 -19.24 -18.75 19.33
CA ARG A 76 -20.64 -18.50 19.71
C ARG A 76 -21.56 -19.69 19.45
N GLU A 77 -21.29 -20.47 18.41
CA GLU A 77 -22.09 -21.66 18.05
C GLU A 77 -21.84 -22.82 19.03
N TYR A 78 -20.60 -23.00 19.49
CA TYR A 78 -20.23 -24.10 20.39
C TYR A 78 -21.17 -24.26 21.61
N PRO A 79 -21.44 -23.22 22.43
CA PRO A 79 -22.38 -23.34 23.55
C PRO A 79 -23.84 -23.58 23.12
N ILE A 80 -24.24 -23.15 21.92
CA ILE A 80 -25.59 -23.39 21.38
C ILE A 80 -25.75 -24.85 20.99
N THR A 81 -24.74 -25.42 20.34
CA THR A 81 -24.73 -26.84 19.92
C THR A 81 -24.74 -27.76 21.12
N LEU A 82 -23.94 -27.48 22.15
CA LEU A 82 -23.94 -28.25 23.40
C LEU A 82 -25.32 -28.26 24.09
N LYS A 83 -26.04 -27.13 24.08
CA LYS A 83 -27.42 -27.06 24.60
C LYS A 83 -28.37 -27.96 23.82
N LYS A 84 -28.20 -28.07 22.50
CA LYS A 84 -29.02 -28.95 21.65
C LYS A 84 -28.68 -30.44 21.86
N THR A 85 -27.41 -30.78 22.00
CA THR A 85 -26.94 -32.17 22.15
C THR A 85 -26.99 -32.69 23.60
N LYS A 86 -27.29 -31.82 24.58
CA LYS A 86 -27.23 -32.12 26.03
C LYS A 86 -25.86 -32.60 26.50
N GLU A 87 -24.81 -32.24 25.79
CA GLU A 87 -23.43 -32.57 26.15
C GLU A 87 -22.89 -31.60 27.21
N LYS A 88 -21.95 -32.08 28.03
CA LYS A 88 -21.25 -31.23 29.00
C LYS A 88 -20.23 -30.35 28.28
N LEU A 89 -20.15 -29.11 28.72
CA LEU A 89 -19.19 -28.12 28.26
C LEU A 89 -17.76 -28.61 28.47
N ASN A 90 -17.00 -28.77 27.38
CA ASN A 90 -15.56 -29.05 27.46
C ASN A 90 -14.78 -27.74 27.53
N LYS A 91 -14.21 -27.44 28.70
CA LYS A 91 -13.40 -26.23 28.92
C LYS A 91 -12.21 -26.14 27.98
N ALA A 92 -11.54 -27.25 27.68
CA ALA A 92 -10.38 -27.26 26.78
C ALA A 92 -10.78 -26.86 25.35
N THR A 93 -11.97 -27.25 24.89
CA THR A 93 -12.46 -26.83 23.56
C THR A 93 -12.78 -25.35 23.52
N ILE A 94 -13.34 -24.78 24.58
CA ILE A 94 -13.56 -23.32 24.65
C ILE A 94 -12.25 -22.56 24.61
N GLU A 95 -11.25 -23.02 25.37
CA GLU A 95 -9.92 -22.40 25.42
C GLU A 95 -9.30 -22.36 24.02
N ILE A 96 -9.31 -23.50 23.30
CA ILE A 96 -8.83 -23.57 21.91
C ILE A 96 -9.60 -22.62 20.98
N LEU A 97 -10.92 -22.54 21.10
CA LEU A 97 -11.74 -21.64 20.29
C LEU A 97 -11.49 -20.16 20.62
N SER A 98 -11.26 -19.86 21.90
CA SER A 98 -10.91 -18.53 22.38
C SER A 98 -9.54 -18.12 21.85
N ASP A 99 -8.54 -19.00 21.92
CA ASP A 99 -7.20 -18.75 21.39
C ASP A 99 -7.23 -18.50 19.88
N LYS A 100 -8.03 -19.29 19.15
CA LYS A 100 -8.26 -19.11 17.72
C LYS A 100 -8.89 -17.74 17.44
N PHE A 101 -9.90 -17.34 18.21
CA PHE A 101 -10.54 -16.03 18.07
C PHE A 101 -9.52 -14.90 18.30
N SER A 102 -8.79 -14.92 19.41
CA SER A 102 -7.79 -13.90 19.76
C SER A 102 -6.69 -13.82 18.70
N THR A 103 -6.18 -14.96 18.24
CA THR A 103 -5.12 -15.03 17.22
C THR A 103 -5.62 -14.49 15.87
N SER A 104 -6.82 -14.86 15.44
CA SER A 104 -7.40 -14.35 14.19
C SER A 104 -7.70 -12.86 14.26
N PHE A 105 -8.16 -12.36 15.41
CA PHE A 105 -8.40 -10.93 15.62
C PHE A 105 -7.11 -10.12 15.56
N GLU A 106 -6.06 -10.55 16.27
CA GLU A 106 -4.73 -9.93 16.21
C GLU A 106 -4.18 -9.90 14.78
N ASN A 107 -4.33 -11.00 14.04
CA ASN A 107 -3.92 -11.06 12.64
C ASN A 107 -4.67 -10.05 11.76
N TYR A 108 -5.97 -9.88 11.99
CA TYR A 108 -6.76 -8.87 11.31
C TYR A 108 -6.28 -7.45 11.65
N LEU A 109 -6.05 -7.15 12.93
CA LEU A 109 -5.54 -5.84 13.37
C LEU A 109 -4.15 -5.53 12.78
N ASN A 110 -3.28 -6.53 12.67
CA ASN A 110 -1.97 -6.39 12.02
C ASN A 110 -2.10 -6.04 10.53
N SER A 111 -3.02 -6.68 9.81
CA SER A 111 -3.28 -6.35 8.40
C SER A 111 -3.92 -4.97 8.25
N LEU A 112 -4.83 -4.59 9.15
CA LEU A 112 -5.43 -3.26 9.18
C LEU A 112 -4.37 -2.16 9.46
N ASP A 113 -3.44 -2.39 10.39
CA ASP A 113 -2.38 -1.43 10.68
C ASP A 113 -1.42 -1.24 9.50
N ARG A 114 -1.10 -2.32 8.77
CA ARG A 114 -0.33 -2.23 7.51
C ARG A 114 -1.08 -1.46 6.43
N PHE A 115 -2.38 -1.69 6.31
CA PHE A 115 -3.23 -0.90 5.42
C PHE A 115 -3.18 0.59 5.79
N CYS A 116 -3.36 0.93 7.07
CA CYS A 116 -3.26 2.30 7.56
C CYS A 116 -1.87 2.92 7.30
N TYR A 117 -0.80 2.13 7.44
CA TYR A 117 0.56 2.55 7.06
C TYR A 117 0.63 2.95 5.58
N CYS A 118 0.06 2.14 4.69
CA CYS A 118 0.03 2.43 3.25
C CYS A 118 -0.68 3.76 2.94
N VAL A 119 -1.78 4.05 3.65
CA VAL A 119 -2.50 5.33 3.55
C VAL A 119 -1.64 6.49 4.04
N LEU A 120 -1.07 6.39 5.25
CA LEU A 120 -0.29 7.47 5.88
C LEU A 120 0.90 7.91 5.03
N HIS A 121 1.53 6.97 4.34
CA HIS A 121 2.72 7.21 3.53
C HIS A 121 2.40 7.50 2.05
N ASN A 122 1.13 7.73 1.70
CA ASN A 122 0.68 8.05 0.34
C ASN A 122 1.05 6.98 -0.71
N TYR A 123 1.23 5.73 -0.29
CA TYR A 123 1.32 4.62 -1.24
C TYR A 123 -0.03 4.37 -1.92
N ILE A 124 -1.11 4.74 -1.22
CA ILE A 124 -2.49 4.71 -1.71
C ILE A 124 -3.19 6.04 -1.38
N SER A 125 -4.20 6.40 -2.17
CA SER A 125 -4.90 7.69 -2.09
C SER A 125 -5.75 7.83 -0.82
N ASP A 126 -5.32 8.67 0.12
CA ASP A 126 -6.05 8.89 1.37
C ASP A 126 -7.53 9.28 1.17
N ARG A 127 -7.83 10.13 0.18
CA ARG A 127 -9.21 10.55 -0.12
C ARG A 127 -10.11 9.37 -0.50
N ASP A 128 -9.62 8.52 -1.41
CA ASP A 128 -10.43 7.45 -1.97
C ASP A 128 -10.62 6.35 -0.90
N TRP A 129 -9.57 6.06 -0.13
CA TRP A 129 -9.61 5.03 0.92
C TRP A 129 -10.29 5.48 2.21
N LYS A 130 -10.26 6.77 2.56
CA LYS A 130 -11.06 7.33 3.66
C LYS A 130 -12.55 7.09 3.43
N THR A 131 -13.02 7.27 2.20
CA THR A 131 -14.45 7.11 1.89
C THR A 131 -14.94 5.68 2.17
N GLU A 132 -14.14 4.68 1.81
CA GLU A 132 -14.52 3.26 1.94
C GLU A 132 -14.21 2.67 3.32
N TYR A 133 -13.11 3.09 3.96
CA TYR A 133 -12.57 2.42 5.17
C TYR A 133 -12.66 3.24 6.46
N ARG A 134 -13.15 4.48 6.42
CA ARG A 134 -13.29 5.30 7.63
C ARG A 134 -14.14 4.61 8.69
N ASP A 135 -15.32 4.13 8.29
CA ASP A 135 -16.24 3.47 9.22
C ASP A 135 -15.64 2.17 9.77
N VAL A 136 -14.93 1.40 8.93
CA VAL A 136 -14.21 0.18 9.36
C VAL A 136 -13.18 0.50 10.44
N VAL A 137 -12.34 1.52 10.23
CA VAL A 137 -11.34 1.94 11.22
C VAL A 137 -12.02 2.45 12.49
N PHE A 138 -13.08 3.26 12.35
CA PHE A 138 -13.78 3.85 13.49
C PHE A 138 -14.46 2.78 14.34
N ASP A 139 -15.16 1.84 13.72
CA ASP A 139 -15.83 0.75 14.39
C ASP A 139 -14.83 -0.14 15.13
N ILE A 140 -13.71 -0.48 14.50
CA ILE A 140 -12.70 -1.34 15.15
C ILE A 140 -12.05 -0.64 16.34
N VAL A 141 -11.71 0.64 16.22
CA VAL A 141 -11.09 1.41 17.31
C VAL A 141 -12.08 1.65 18.46
N ASN A 142 -13.32 1.99 18.15
CA ASN A 142 -14.33 2.29 19.17
C ASN A 142 -14.85 1.03 19.88
N ASN A 143 -14.94 -0.10 19.18
CA ASN A 143 -15.43 -1.36 19.77
C ASN A 143 -14.37 -2.12 20.56
N ASN A 144 -13.08 -1.83 20.35
CA ASN A 144 -11.95 -2.53 21.02
C ASN A 144 -10.92 -1.53 21.58
N PRO A 145 -11.33 -0.57 22.43
CA PRO A 145 -10.48 0.53 22.88
C PRO A 145 -9.22 0.07 23.63
N GLU A 146 -9.26 -1.10 24.27
CA GLU A 146 -8.15 -1.72 24.97
C GLU A 146 -6.95 -2.02 24.05
N GLU A 147 -7.21 -2.38 22.80
CA GLU A 147 -6.19 -2.69 21.78
C GLU A 147 -5.52 -1.42 21.26
N PHE A 148 -6.15 -0.25 21.41
CA PHE A 148 -5.72 1.03 20.83
C PHE A 148 -5.29 2.08 21.86
N ASN A 149 -4.78 1.61 23.00
CA ASN A 149 -4.18 2.49 24.01
C ASN A 149 -2.86 3.14 23.54
N VAL A 150 -2.30 4.05 24.35
CA VAL A 150 -1.07 4.81 24.03
C VAL A 150 0.13 3.92 23.72
N ASN A 151 0.20 2.73 24.32
CA ASN A 151 1.29 1.76 24.12
C ASN A 151 0.94 0.70 23.07
N SER A 152 -0.15 0.86 22.33
CA SER A 152 -0.55 -0.08 21.29
C SER A 152 0.55 -0.26 20.24
N ARG A 153 0.65 -1.49 19.73
CA ARG A 153 1.45 -1.82 18.55
C ARG A 153 0.80 -1.32 17.25
N PHE A 154 -0.51 -1.09 17.25
CA PHE A 154 -1.30 -0.67 16.08
C PHE A 154 -1.30 0.86 15.91
N ARG A 155 -0.10 1.44 15.88
CA ARG A 155 0.10 2.90 15.91
C ARG A 155 -0.37 3.60 14.65
N ASN A 156 -0.32 2.92 13.50
CA ASN A 156 -0.73 3.50 12.24
C ASN A 156 -2.25 3.60 12.16
N THR A 157 -2.97 2.59 12.66
CA THR A 157 -4.43 2.65 12.81
C THR A 157 -4.86 3.80 13.72
N ILE A 158 -4.19 4.01 14.86
CA ILE A 158 -4.50 5.14 15.76
C ILE A 158 -4.28 6.49 15.06
N LYS A 159 -3.17 6.65 14.35
CA LYS A 159 -2.86 7.89 13.61
C LYS A 159 -3.89 8.17 12.52
N ILE A 160 -4.28 7.15 11.75
CA ILE A 160 -5.32 7.28 10.72
C ILE A 160 -6.67 7.63 11.35
N PHE A 161 -7.05 6.97 12.44
CA PHE A 161 -8.28 7.27 13.16
C PHE A 161 -8.33 8.72 13.61
N GLN A 162 -7.25 9.23 14.22
CA GLN A 162 -7.14 10.63 14.64
C GLN A 162 -7.21 11.57 13.44
N LYS A 163 -6.41 11.32 12.39
CA LYS A 163 -6.39 12.11 11.17
C LYS A 163 -7.79 12.24 10.54
N TRP A 164 -8.49 11.13 10.35
CA TRP A 164 -9.82 11.11 9.73
C TRP A 164 -10.96 11.56 10.65
N LYS A 165 -10.69 11.71 11.96
CA LYS A 165 -11.63 12.26 12.94
C LYS A 165 -11.58 13.78 12.98
N ASP A 166 -10.38 14.35 12.84
CA ASP A 166 -10.16 15.79 12.89
C ASP A 166 -10.54 16.50 11.58
N GLU A 167 -10.64 15.74 10.48
CA GLU A 167 -11.06 16.15 9.13
C GLU A 167 -12.54 15.81 8.82
#